data_AF-A0A354GT19-F1
#
_entry.id   AF-A0A354GT19-F1
#
_cell.length_a   1.000
_cell.length_b   1.000
_cell.length_c   1.000
_cell.angle_alpha   90.00
_cell.angle_beta   90.00
_cell.angle_gamma   90.00
#
_symmetry.space_group_name_H-M   'P 1'
#
loop_
_entity.id
_entity.type
_entity.pdbx_description
1 polymer ?
#
loop_
_entity_poly.entity_id
_entity_poly.type
_entity_poly.pdbx_seq_one_letter_code
_entity_poly.pdbx_strand_id
1 'polypeptide(L)'
;MATDRAVTTGPIHLNVRSVRQVVVEPEDENRFMMTAKEAARACERAQNEKELRDQFNQVLLYLYQWCENHSSEVQAAYAYPGDGFLNILICTRGENYRTDLDDSVTELDLALLRQFDWLTAEVLQVPESAREGHSPLEKAILVYGDGGGS
;
A
#
# COMPACT_ATOMS: atom_id res chain seq x y z
N MET A 1 27.63 -15.48 -17.18
CA MET A 1 27.35 -14.03 -17.15
C MET A 1 26.19 -13.77 -18.09
N ALA A 2 24.99 -13.57 -17.54
CA ALA A 2 23.82 -13.18 -18.32
C ALA A 2 23.59 -11.69 -18.07
N THR A 3 23.75 -10.88 -19.11
CA THR A 3 23.45 -9.44 -19.06
C THR A 3 21.93 -9.26 -19.06
N ASP A 4 21.44 -8.79 -17.92
CA ASP A 4 20.09 -8.32 -17.71
C ASP A 4 19.84 -7.10 -18.63
N ARG A 5 18.89 -7.22 -19.57
CA ARG A 5 18.56 -6.14 -20.50
C ARG A 5 17.57 -5.23 -19.79
N ALA A 6 17.99 -3.99 -19.54
CA ALA A 6 17.14 -2.95 -18.98
C ALA A 6 15.87 -2.78 -19.83
N VAL A 7 14.70 -2.91 -19.21
CA VAL A 7 13.40 -2.68 -19.85
C VAL A 7 13.21 -1.16 -19.99
N THR A 8 13.21 -0.69 -21.23
CA THR A 8 12.96 0.71 -21.59
C THR A 8 11.47 1.04 -21.41
N THR A 9 11.15 1.95 -20.49
CA THR A 9 9.79 2.44 -20.25
C THR A 9 9.45 3.58 -21.22
N GLY A 10 9.16 3.23 -22.48
CA GLY A 10 8.60 4.13 -23.50
C GLY A 10 7.09 3.90 -23.73
N PRO A 11 6.39 4.81 -24.43
CA PRO A 11 4.98 4.62 -24.78
C PRO A 11 4.80 3.40 -25.71
N ILE A 12 3.90 2.49 -25.32
CA ILE A 12 3.60 1.28 -26.10
C ILE A 12 2.61 1.61 -27.21
N HIS A 13 2.98 1.34 -28.46
CA HIS A 13 2.12 1.52 -29.63
C HIS A 13 1.34 0.23 -29.94
N LEU A 14 0.01 0.31 -29.95
CA LEU A 14 -0.88 -0.81 -30.30
C LEU A 14 -1.39 -0.65 -31.74
N ASN A 15 -1.02 -1.59 -32.61
CA ASN A 15 -1.52 -1.63 -34.00
C ASN A 15 -2.55 -2.76 -34.15
N VAL A 16 -3.82 -2.38 -34.33
CA VAL A 16 -4.94 -3.33 -34.49
C VAL A 16 -5.07 -3.72 -35.96
N ARG A 17 -4.54 -4.89 -36.32
CA ARG A 17 -4.59 -5.41 -37.71
C ARG A 17 -5.90 -6.12 -38.05
N SER A 18 -6.59 -6.68 -37.05
CA SER A 18 -7.93 -7.26 -37.16
C SER A 18 -8.57 -7.39 -35.77
N VAL A 19 -9.87 -7.68 -35.69
CA VAL A 19 -10.62 -7.88 -34.42
C VAL A 19 -10.01 -8.95 -33.50
N ARG A 20 -9.14 -9.83 -34.04
CA ARG A 20 -8.57 -10.97 -33.29
C ARG A 20 -7.10 -10.79 -32.92
N GLN A 21 -6.38 -9.83 -33.51
CA GLN A 21 -4.92 -9.74 -33.39
C GLN A 21 -4.45 -8.31 -33.17
N VAL A 22 -3.64 -8.11 -32.14
CA VAL A 22 -2.99 -6.84 -31.81
C VAL A 22 -1.49 -7.07 -31.82
N VAL A 23 -0.75 -6.18 -32.49
CA VAL A 23 0.71 -6.18 -32.47
C VAL A 23 1.16 -5.14 -31.45
N VAL A 24 1.98 -5.57 -30.50
CA VAL A 24 2.61 -4.69 -29.51
C VAL A 24 4.03 -4.40 -30.00
N GLU A 25 4.33 -3.13 -30.26
CA GLU A 25 5.65 -2.67 -30.70
C GLU A 25 6.25 -1.75 -29.62
N PRO A 26 7.13 -2.27 -28.75
CA PRO A 26 8.02 -1.43 -27.94
C PRO A 26 9.07 -0.75 -28.83
N GLU A 27 9.64 0.37 -28.38
CA GLU A 27 10.67 1.13 -29.13
C GLU A 27 11.89 0.29 -29.52
N ASP A 28 12.14 -0.80 -28.79
CA ASP A 28 13.25 -1.74 -28.96
C ASP A 28 13.08 -2.72 -30.15
N GLU A 29 12.13 -2.46 -31.05
CA GLU A 29 11.79 -3.26 -32.25
C GLU A 29 11.37 -4.73 -32.00
N ASN A 30 11.26 -5.18 -30.75
CA ASN A 30 10.81 -6.53 -30.41
C ASN A 30 9.29 -6.66 -30.51
N ARG A 31 8.79 -7.08 -31.67
CA ARG A 31 7.36 -7.29 -31.92
C ARG A 31 6.85 -8.52 -31.16
N PHE A 32 5.91 -8.32 -30.25
CA PHE A 32 5.15 -9.41 -29.63
C PHE A 32 3.78 -9.51 -30.28
N MET A 33 3.43 -10.71 -30.76
CA MET A 33 2.11 -10.99 -31.31
C MET A 33 1.23 -11.59 -30.20
N MET A 34 0.19 -10.87 -29.80
CA MET A 34 -0.79 -11.36 -28.84
C MET A 34 -2.21 -11.16 -29.36
N THR A 35 -3.16 -11.91 -28.83
CA THR A 35 -4.56 -11.71 -29.19
C THR A 35 -5.08 -10.41 -28.59
N ALA A 36 -6.05 -9.77 -29.25
CA ALA A 36 -6.71 -8.57 -28.72
C ALA A 36 -7.28 -8.77 -27.30
N LYS A 37 -7.72 -9.99 -27.01
CA LYS A 37 -8.25 -10.41 -25.71
C LYS A 37 -7.16 -10.46 -24.62
N GLU A 38 -5.95 -10.88 -24.95
CA GLU A 38 -4.83 -10.93 -24.01
C GLU A 38 -4.28 -9.53 -23.73
N ALA A 39 -4.20 -8.68 -24.76
CA ALA A 39 -3.85 -7.27 -24.60
C ALA A 39 -4.89 -6.55 -23.71
N ALA A 40 -6.18 -6.73 -23.97
CA ALA A 40 -7.25 -6.17 -23.16
C ALA A 40 -7.17 -6.64 -21.70
N ARG A 41 -6.96 -7.94 -21.44
CA ARG A 41 -6.79 -8.48 -20.08
C ARG A 41 -5.54 -7.95 -19.37
N ALA A 42 -4.44 -7.75 -20.10
CA ALA A 42 -3.23 -7.17 -19.52
C ALA A 42 -3.45 -5.70 -19.15
N CYS A 43 -4.13 -4.93 -20.01
CA CYS A 43 -4.53 -3.56 -19.71
C CYS A 43 -5.52 -3.48 -18.54
N GLU A 44 -6.55 -4.33 -18.50
CA GLU A 44 -7.49 -4.42 -17.36
C GLU A 44 -6.76 -4.76 -16.05
N ARG A 45 -5.84 -5.73 -16.06
CA ARG A 45 -5.04 -6.07 -14.89
C ARG A 45 -4.15 -4.92 -14.44
N ALA A 46 -3.49 -4.24 -15.36
CA ALA A 46 -2.63 -3.10 -15.05
C ALA A 46 -3.43 -1.88 -14.55
N GLN A 47 -4.62 -1.64 -15.12
CA GLN A 47 -5.54 -0.60 -14.66
C GLN A 47 -6.05 -0.90 -13.26
N ASN A 48 -6.49 -2.14 -13.01
CA ASN A 48 -6.95 -2.57 -11.69
C ASN A 48 -5.82 -2.52 -10.65
N GLU A 49 -4.60 -2.91 -11.00
CA GLU A 49 -3.45 -2.80 -10.10
C GLU A 49 -3.12 -1.33 -9.77
N LYS A 50 -3.17 -0.45 -10.78
CA LYS A 50 -2.97 0.98 -10.58
C LYS A 50 -4.05 1.56 -9.66
N GLU A 51 -5.32 1.25 -9.92
CA GLU A 51 -6.44 1.73 -9.11
C GLU A 51 -6.35 1.26 -7.67
N LEU A 52 -6.06 -0.03 -7.44
CA LEU A 52 -5.85 -0.57 -6.09
C LEU A 52 -4.67 0.07 -5.39
N ARG A 53 -3.57 0.34 -6.11
CA ARG A 53 -2.40 1.03 -5.57
C ARG A 53 -2.75 2.48 -5.19
N ASP A 54 -3.50 3.19 -6.03
CA ASP A 54 -3.93 4.56 -5.76
C ASP A 54 -4.87 4.59 -4.55
N GLN A 55 -5.81 3.64 -4.44
CA GLN A 55 -6.69 3.48 -3.28
C GLN A 55 -5.89 3.16 -2.00
N PHE A 56 -4.93 2.24 -2.06
CA PHE A 56 -4.08 1.90 -0.92
C PHE A 56 -3.23 3.10 -0.47
N ASN A 57 -2.69 3.89 -1.41
CA ASN A 57 -1.97 5.11 -1.09
C ASN A 57 -2.86 6.14 -0.38
N GLN A 58 -4.16 6.21 -0.70
CA GLN A 58 -5.11 7.06 0.02
C GLN A 58 -5.32 6.61 1.47
N VAL A 59 -5.34 5.30 1.73
CA VAL A 59 -5.40 4.75 3.10
C VAL A 59 -4.16 5.17 3.89
N LEU A 60 -2.97 5.01 3.31
CA LEU A 60 -1.71 5.39 3.96
C LEU A 60 -1.64 6.91 4.23
N LEU A 61 -2.10 7.73 3.27
CA LEU A 61 -2.16 9.18 3.44
C LEU A 61 -3.14 9.58 4.54
N TYR A 62 -4.31 8.94 4.60
CA TYR A 62 -5.29 9.18 5.65
C TYR A 62 -4.73 8.86 7.04
N LEU A 63 -4.08 7.69 7.16
CA LEU A 63 -3.43 7.27 8.40
C LEU A 63 -2.30 8.24 8.80
N TYR A 64 -1.45 8.64 7.85
CA TYR A 64 -0.41 9.65 8.09
C TYR A 64 -0.99 10.97 8.63
N GLN A 65 -2.05 11.49 8.01
CA GLN A 65 -2.72 12.72 8.45
C GLN A 65 -3.33 12.59 9.84
N TRP A 66 -3.92 11.44 10.15
CA TRP A 66 -4.42 11.17 11.50
C TRP A 66 -3.28 11.18 12.52
N CYS A 67 -2.14 10.56 12.21
CA CYS A 67 -0.97 10.55 13.11
C CYS A 67 -0.37 11.95 13.31
N GLU A 68 -0.30 12.78 12.26
CA GLU A 68 0.14 14.18 12.36
C GLU A 68 -0.73 14.99 13.34
N ASN A 69 -2.05 14.79 13.29
CA ASN A 69 -3.01 15.44 14.20
C ASN A 69 -2.89 14.96 15.65
N HIS A 70 -2.25 13.82 15.88
CA HIS A 70 -1.99 13.23 17.21
C HIS A 70 -0.48 13.10 17.46
N SER A 71 0.32 14.01 16.90
CA SER A 71 1.79 13.93 16.92
C SER A 71 2.40 14.03 18.33
N SER A 72 1.68 14.64 19.28
CA SER A 72 2.04 14.69 20.70
C SER A 72 1.85 13.33 21.41
N GLU A 73 1.01 12.47 20.87
CA GLU A 73 0.67 11.16 21.44
C GLU A 73 1.33 10.01 20.68
N VAL A 74 1.45 10.13 19.37
CA VAL A 74 1.92 9.10 18.46
C VAL A 74 3.40 9.31 18.16
N GLN A 75 4.18 8.25 18.36
CA GLN A 75 5.59 8.19 18.01
C GLN A 75 5.77 7.71 16.57
N ALA A 76 5.12 6.59 16.24
CA ALA A 76 5.22 5.97 14.93
C ALA A 76 3.93 5.22 14.60
N ALA A 77 3.69 4.99 13.30
CA ALA A 77 2.62 4.12 12.85
C ALA A 77 3.12 3.20 11.74
N TYR A 78 2.69 1.94 11.81
CA TYR A 78 3.08 0.90 10.86
C TYR A 78 1.85 0.23 10.27
N ALA A 79 1.90 -0.11 8.99
CA ALA A 79 0.86 -0.88 8.31
C ALA A 79 1.47 -2.15 7.72
N TYR A 80 0.85 -3.30 7.96
CA TYR A 80 1.31 -4.58 7.40
C TYR A 80 0.14 -5.52 7.06
N PRO A 81 0.27 -6.34 6.02
CA PRO A 81 -0.77 -7.30 5.66
C PRO A 81 -0.88 -8.40 6.72
N GLY A 82 -2.11 -8.69 7.15
CA GLY A 82 -2.48 -9.89 7.91
C GLY A 82 -3.28 -10.88 7.06
N ASP A 83 -3.88 -11.86 7.70
CA ASP A 83 -4.75 -12.86 7.05
C ASP A 83 -6.13 -12.26 6.71
N GLY A 84 -6.18 -11.55 5.58
CA GLY A 84 -7.42 -10.98 5.03
C GLY A 84 -7.77 -9.57 5.51
N PHE A 85 -6.86 -8.92 6.23
CA PHE A 85 -7.01 -7.55 6.73
C PHE A 85 -5.66 -6.82 6.76
N LEU A 86 -5.71 -5.49 6.79
CA LEU A 86 -4.55 -4.64 7.02
C LEU A 86 -4.39 -4.38 8.51
N ASN A 87 -3.29 -4.82 9.09
CA ASN A 87 -2.95 -4.47 10.46
C ASN A 87 -2.35 -3.08 10.48
N ILE A 88 -2.82 -2.24 11.40
CA ILE A 88 -2.31 -0.91 11.66
C ILE A 88 -1.87 -0.86 13.11
N LEU A 89 -0.58 -0.63 13.33
CA LEU A 89 0.01 -0.51 14.65
C LEU A 89 0.30 0.96 14.94
N ILE A 90 -0.33 1.50 15.98
CA ILE A 90 -0.10 2.86 16.48
C ILE A 90 0.83 2.75 17.69
N CYS A 91 2.08 3.15 17.51
CA CYS A 91 3.06 3.22 18.60
C CYS A 91 2.94 4.56 19.31
N THR A 92 2.48 4.55 20.55
CA THR A 92 2.32 5.77 21.36
C THR A 92 3.61 6.14 22.07
N ARG A 93 3.82 7.44 22.27
CA ARG A 93 4.88 7.98 23.11
C ARG A 93 4.63 7.60 24.57
N GLY A 94 5.65 7.11 25.25
CA GLY A 94 5.61 6.76 26.66
C GLY A 94 5.55 5.25 26.93
N GLU A 95 5.86 4.88 28.16
CA GLU A 95 6.10 3.49 28.55
C GLU A 95 4.83 2.65 28.74
N ASN A 96 3.67 3.31 28.92
CA ASN A 96 2.41 2.68 29.29
C ASN A 96 1.33 2.91 28.22
N TYR A 97 0.35 2.02 28.23
CA TYR A 97 -0.85 2.14 27.41
C TYR A 97 -1.57 3.47 27.68
N ARG A 98 -1.95 4.17 26.60
CA ARG A 98 -2.61 5.49 26.66
C ARG A 98 -4.13 5.35 26.51
N THR A 99 -4.82 5.25 27.64
CA THR A 99 -6.30 5.16 27.66
C THR A 99 -6.98 6.43 27.15
N ASP A 100 -6.27 7.56 27.19
CA ASP A 100 -6.76 8.84 26.69
C ASP A 100 -6.79 8.92 25.16
N LEU A 101 -6.17 7.96 24.47
CA LEU A 101 -6.16 7.86 23.01
C LEU A 101 -7.13 6.77 22.48
N ASP A 102 -7.74 5.97 23.36
CA ASP A 102 -8.60 4.83 22.99
C ASP A 102 -9.78 5.24 22.12
N ASP A 103 -10.46 6.32 22.49
CA ASP A 103 -11.61 6.83 21.75
C ASP A 103 -11.17 7.27 20.33
N SER A 104 -10.04 7.97 20.23
CA SER A 104 -9.49 8.42 18.94
C SER A 104 -9.02 7.27 18.05
N VAL A 105 -8.44 6.21 18.62
CA VAL A 105 -8.06 4.99 17.89
C VAL A 105 -9.29 4.22 17.43
N THR A 106 -10.33 4.13 18.26
CA THR A 106 -11.61 3.52 17.90
C THR A 106 -12.30 4.31 16.78
N GLU A 107 -12.26 5.63 16.84
CA GLU A 107 -12.78 6.50 15.78
C GLU A 107 -12.01 6.34 14.47
N LEU A 108 -10.68 6.16 14.53
CA LEU A 108 -9.85 5.85 13.37
C LEU A 108 -10.26 4.53 12.71
N ASP A 109 -10.42 3.47 13.50
CA ASP A 109 -10.86 2.16 13.01
C ASP A 109 -12.22 2.24 12.30
N LEU A 110 -13.20 2.91 12.92
CA LEU A 110 -14.51 3.15 12.32
C LEU A 110 -14.44 4.03 11.06
N ALA A 111 -13.56 5.02 11.03
CA ALA A 111 -13.41 5.91 9.89
C ALA A 111 -12.80 5.17 8.68
N LEU A 112 -11.80 4.31 8.92
CA LEU A 112 -11.21 3.46 7.88
C LEU A 112 -12.27 2.57 7.23
N LEU A 113 -13.11 1.90 8.03
CA LEU A 113 -14.20 1.06 7.53
C LEU A 113 -15.23 1.84 6.71
N ARG A 114 -15.55 3.09 7.10
CA ARG A 114 -16.54 3.93 6.41
C ARG A 114 -16.02 4.52 5.11
N GLN A 115 -14.74 4.90 5.09
CA GLN A 115 -14.13 5.61 3.97
C GLN A 115 -13.55 4.65 2.92
N PHE A 116 -13.16 3.45 3.34
CA PHE A 116 -12.53 2.44 2.50
C PHE A 116 -13.28 1.11 2.64
N ASP A 117 -14.49 1.03 2.09
CA ASP A 117 -15.38 -0.14 2.17
C ASP A 117 -14.81 -1.45 1.59
N TRP A 118 -13.80 -1.33 0.73
CA TRP A 118 -13.04 -2.44 0.16
C TRP A 118 -11.94 -2.99 1.09
N LEU A 119 -11.60 -2.27 2.16
CA LEU A 119 -10.51 -2.59 3.07
C LEU A 119 -11.05 -2.99 4.45
N THR A 120 -10.72 -4.19 4.90
CA THR A 120 -10.79 -4.55 6.31
C THR A 120 -9.47 -4.18 6.96
N ALA A 121 -9.51 -3.35 8.00
CA ALA A 121 -8.33 -2.99 8.80
C ALA A 121 -8.56 -3.37 10.27
N GLU A 122 -7.46 -3.58 11.01
CA GLU A 122 -7.46 -3.70 12.45
C GLU A 122 -6.44 -2.72 13.01
N VAL A 123 -6.90 -1.80 13.87
CA VAL A 123 -6.05 -0.78 14.48
C VAL A 123 -5.73 -1.17 15.91
N LEU A 124 -4.44 -1.30 16.22
CA LEU A 124 -3.95 -1.65 17.56
C LEU A 124 -3.04 -0.55 18.10
N GLN A 125 -3.28 -0.14 19.33
CA GLN A 125 -2.37 0.72 20.09
C GLN A 125 -1.33 -0.11 20.84
N VAL A 126 -0.07 0.31 20.78
CA VAL A 126 1.02 -0.25 21.60
C VAL A 126 1.88 0.84 22.22
N PRO A 127 2.29 0.70 23.49
CA PRO A 127 3.26 1.60 24.09
C PRO A 127 4.65 1.41 23.45
N GLU A 128 5.46 2.46 23.51
CA GLU A 128 6.83 2.47 22.99
C GLU A 128 7.66 1.29 23.52
N SER A 129 7.49 0.95 24.80
CA SER A 129 8.15 -0.16 25.49
C SER A 129 7.83 -1.54 24.90
N ALA A 130 6.67 -1.71 24.26
CA ALA A 130 6.24 -2.98 23.69
C ALA A 130 6.63 -3.15 22.22
N ARG A 131 7.13 -2.08 21.56
CA ARG A 131 7.41 -2.07 20.11
C ARG A 131 8.35 -3.19 19.68
N GLU A 132 9.39 -3.47 20.46
CA GLU A 132 10.41 -4.50 20.15
C GLU A 132 9.85 -5.95 20.16
N GLY A 133 8.68 -6.18 20.78
CA GLY A 133 8.03 -7.48 20.82
C GLY A 133 7.20 -7.83 19.58
N HIS A 134 6.94 -6.87 18.69
CA HIS A 134 6.08 -7.07 17.52
C HIS A 134 6.89 -7.52 16.29
N SER A 135 7.00 -8.84 16.14
CA SER A 135 7.71 -9.52 15.04
C SER A 135 7.32 -9.12 13.59
N PRO A 136 6.09 -8.68 13.23
CA PRO A 136 5.79 -8.38 11.82
C PRO A 136 6.33 -7.03 11.32
N LEU A 137 7.00 -6.24 12.18
CA LEU A 137 7.52 -4.92 11.79
C LEU A 137 8.58 -4.94 10.69
N GLU A 138 9.30 -6.06 10.50
CA GLU A 138 10.32 -6.20 9.45
C GLU A 138 9.77 -6.05 8.01
N LYS A 139 8.48 -6.36 7.81
CA LYS A 139 7.79 -6.24 6.52
C LYS A 139 6.71 -5.16 6.53
N ALA A 140 6.65 -4.37 7.59
CA ALA A 140 5.67 -3.31 7.72
C ALA A 140 6.10 -2.07 6.94
N ILE A 141 5.11 -1.36 6.42
CA ILE A 141 5.28 -0.02 5.88
C ILE A 141 5.28 0.93 7.06
N LEU A 142 6.38 1.67 7.25
CA LEU A 142 6.39 2.82 8.16
C LEU A 142 5.53 3.92 7.51
N VAL A 143 4.41 4.25 8.15
CA VAL A 143 3.45 5.25 7.65
C VAL A 143 3.76 6.62 8.22
N TYR A 144 4.14 6.69 9.50
CA TYR A 144 4.42 7.92 10.23
C TYR A 144 5.55 7.69 11.24
N GLY A 145 6.35 8.74 11.50
CA GLY A 145 7.47 8.71 12.44
C GLY A 145 8.78 8.26 11.80
N ASP A 146 9.81 8.08 12.63
CA ASP A 146 11.20 7.83 12.23
C ASP A 146 11.62 6.36 12.28
N GLY A 147 10.74 5.44 12.68
CA GLY A 147 10.93 4.00 12.54
C GLY A 147 12.03 3.36 13.41
N GLY A 148 12.99 4.14 13.93
CA GLY A 148 14.01 3.76 14.91
C GLY A 148 13.80 4.55 16.21
N GLY A 149 14.09 4.07 17.41
CA GLY A 149 15.19 3.15 17.73
C GLY A 149 16.48 3.98 17.73
N SER A 150 16.63 4.80 18.77
CA SER A 150 17.89 5.46 19.11
C SER A 150 19.07 4.49 19.21
#